data_AF-A0A377XGU6-F1
#
_entry.id   AF-A0A377XGU6-F1
#
_cell.length_a   1.000
_cell.length_b   1.000
_cell.length_c   1.000
_cell.angle_alpha   90.00
_cell.angle_beta   90.00
_cell.angle_gamma   90.00
#
_symmetry.space_group_name_H-M   'P 1'
#
loop_
_entity.id
_entity.type
_entity.pdbx_description
1 polymer ?
#
loop_
_entity_poly.entity_id
_entity_poly.type
_entity_poly.pdbx_seq_one_letter_code
_entity_poly.pdbx_strand_id
1 'polypeptide(L)'
;MNAANRQSTHWLTLIGTIITQFALGSVYTWSLFNSSLSDKLGEPVSQVAFSFGLLSLGLALSSSVAGKLQERFGVKRVTMASGILLGLGFFLTAHSSSLMMLWLSAGVLVGLADGAGYLLTLSNCVKWFPERKGLISAFSIGSYGLGSLGFKFIDSHLLATVGLEKTFVIWGAIVLVMIVFGATLMKDAPNHPAATAANGVVENDFTLAESMRKPQYWMLAVMFLTACMSGLYVIGVAKDIAQGMVHLDVATAANGG
;
A
#
# COMPACT_ATOMS: atom_id res chain seq x y z
N MET A 1 -9.50 -35.17 -6.26
CA MET A 1 -8.55 -34.32 -5.50
C MET A 1 -8.83 -34.52 -4.01
N ASN A 2 -7.88 -35.10 -3.26
CA ASN A 2 -8.07 -35.48 -1.85
C ASN A 2 -8.23 -34.25 -0.93
N ALA A 3 -9.11 -34.34 0.07
CA ALA A 3 -9.41 -33.27 1.03
C ALA A 3 -8.16 -32.70 1.74
N ALA A 4 -7.15 -33.55 2.00
CA ALA A 4 -5.85 -33.13 2.55
C ALA A 4 -5.08 -32.16 1.64
N ASN A 5 -5.17 -32.34 0.32
CA ASN A 5 -4.51 -31.47 -0.66
C ASN A 5 -5.22 -30.11 -0.79
N ARG A 6 -6.54 -30.09 -0.52
CA ARG A 6 -7.35 -28.87 -0.44
C ARG A 6 -6.95 -28.05 0.80
N GLN A 7 -6.84 -28.68 1.96
CA GLN A 7 -6.45 -28.03 3.21
C GLN A 7 -5.01 -27.48 3.17
N SER A 8 -4.05 -28.24 2.61
CA SER A 8 -2.68 -27.74 2.40
C SER A 8 -2.65 -26.50 1.49
N THR A 9 -3.47 -26.48 0.43
CA THR A 9 -3.57 -25.32 -0.48
C THR A 9 -4.16 -24.07 0.20
N HIS A 10 -5.12 -24.24 1.13
CA HIS A 10 -5.71 -23.13 1.88
C HIS A 10 -4.67 -22.46 2.79
N TRP A 11 -3.91 -23.25 3.55
CA TRP A 11 -2.87 -22.76 4.45
C TRP A 11 -1.69 -22.15 3.70
N LEU A 12 -1.26 -22.73 2.57
CA LEU A 12 -0.24 -22.14 1.72
C LEU A 12 -0.67 -20.79 1.14
N THR A 13 -1.93 -20.67 0.73
CA THR A 13 -2.46 -19.38 0.23
C THR A 13 -2.54 -18.34 1.34
N LEU A 14 -2.93 -18.73 2.56
CA LEU A 14 -2.92 -17.85 3.74
C LEU A 14 -1.50 -17.31 4.02
N ILE A 15 -0.51 -18.21 4.07
CA ILE A 15 0.89 -17.85 4.32
C ILE A 15 1.40 -16.92 3.21
N GLY A 16 1.10 -17.23 1.95
CA GLY A 16 1.41 -16.36 0.82
C GLY A 16 0.81 -14.96 1.00
N THR A 17 -0.48 -14.87 1.38
CA THR A 17 -1.17 -13.59 1.62
C THR A 17 -0.53 -12.82 2.76
N ILE A 18 -0.18 -13.47 3.86
CA ILE A 18 0.49 -12.83 5.00
C ILE A 18 1.85 -12.26 4.58
N ILE A 19 2.67 -13.04 3.86
CA ILE A 19 3.99 -12.58 3.39
C ILE A 19 3.85 -11.38 2.45
N THR A 20 2.93 -11.47 1.48
CA THR A 20 2.70 -10.37 0.55
C THR A 20 2.15 -9.13 1.26
N GLN A 21 1.19 -9.29 2.18
CA GLN A 21 0.65 -8.17 2.95
C GLN A 21 1.70 -7.52 3.85
N PHE A 22 2.56 -8.31 4.49
CA PHE A 22 3.69 -7.79 5.26
C PHE A 22 4.64 -6.97 4.38
N ALA A 23 4.92 -7.44 3.18
CA ALA A 23 5.81 -6.75 2.23
C ALA A 23 5.18 -5.46 1.68
N LEU A 24 3.88 -5.49 1.33
CA LEU A 24 3.12 -4.32 0.90
C LEU A 24 2.98 -3.27 2.01
N GLY A 25 2.75 -3.72 3.25
CA GLY A 25 2.66 -2.84 4.43
C GLY A 25 3.92 -2.05 4.74
N SER A 26 5.06 -2.42 4.14
CA SER A 26 6.30 -1.65 4.24
C SER A 26 6.16 -0.23 3.71
N VAL A 27 5.25 0.06 2.77
CA VAL A 27 5.09 1.43 2.21
C VAL A 27 4.79 2.49 3.27
N TYR A 28 4.29 2.12 4.44
CA TYR A 28 4.06 3.04 5.56
C TYR A 28 5.37 3.52 6.23
N THR A 29 6.49 2.83 6.02
CA THR A 29 7.81 3.29 6.46
C THR A 29 8.31 4.48 5.65
N TRP A 30 7.64 4.82 4.55
CA TRP A 30 7.96 5.98 3.69
C TRP A 30 8.19 7.27 4.49
N SER A 31 7.39 7.50 5.54
CA SER A 31 7.50 8.68 6.41
C SER A 31 8.89 8.86 7.05
N LEU A 32 9.65 7.78 7.26
CA LEU A 32 11.03 7.81 7.76
C LEU A 32 11.98 8.49 6.76
N PHE A 33 11.75 8.29 5.46
CA PHE A 33 12.61 8.81 4.40
C PHE A 33 12.30 10.24 4.01
N ASN A 34 11.18 10.81 4.48
CA ASN A 34 10.75 12.16 4.11
C ASN A 34 11.83 13.22 4.36
N SER A 35 12.52 13.17 5.51
CA SER A 35 13.60 14.11 5.83
C SER A 35 14.81 13.90 4.91
N SER A 36 15.29 12.67 4.77
CA SER A 36 16.47 12.38 3.95
C SER A 36 16.23 12.65 2.45
N LEU A 37 15.01 12.45 1.95
CA LEU A 37 14.61 12.79 0.59
C LEU A 37 14.49 14.31 0.40
N SER A 38 13.97 15.02 1.41
CA SER A 38 13.93 16.48 1.44
C SER A 38 15.34 17.06 1.34
N ASP A 39 16.28 16.53 2.14
CA ASP A 39 17.68 16.96 2.13
C ASP A 39 18.37 16.64 0.79
N LYS A 40 18.10 15.47 0.21
CA LYS A 40 18.67 15.06 -1.10
C LYS A 40 18.17 15.92 -2.25
N LEU A 41 16.89 16.26 -2.27
CA LEU A 41 16.27 17.02 -3.36
C LEU A 41 16.38 18.54 -3.16
N GLY A 42 16.74 19.01 -1.97
CA GLY A 42 16.72 20.44 -1.62
C GLY A 42 15.30 21.03 -1.58
N GLU A 43 14.28 20.18 -1.48
CA GLU A 43 12.86 20.53 -1.53
C GLU A 43 12.24 20.38 -0.14
N PRO A 44 11.18 21.12 0.19
CA PRO A 44 10.57 21.02 1.52
C PRO A 44 9.88 19.68 1.75
N VAL A 45 9.93 19.20 2.99
CA VAL A 45 9.30 17.95 3.46
C VAL A 45 7.81 17.85 3.07
N SER A 46 7.08 18.97 2.97
CA SER A 46 5.68 18.98 2.53
C SER A 46 5.49 18.44 1.10
N GLN A 47 6.41 18.75 0.18
CA GLN A 47 6.37 18.26 -1.20
C GLN A 47 6.70 16.76 -1.28
N VAL A 48 7.60 16.30 -0.40
CA VAL A 48 7.91 14.86 -0.30
C VAL A 48 6.73 14.12 0.34
N ALA A 49 6.13 14.65 1.39
CA ALA A 49 4.95 14.06 2.01
C ALA A 49 3.72 14.09 1.07
N PHE A 50 3.64 15.03 0.13
CA PHE A 50 2.64 15.01 -0.94
C PHE A 50 2.73 13.74 -1.80
N SER A 51 3.92 13.14 -1.97
CA SER A 51 4.07 11.87 -2.69
C SER A 51 3.32 10.73 -2.00
N PHE A 52 3.25 10.73 -0.67
CA PHE A 52 2.49 9.74 0.09
C PHE A 52 0.96 9.91 -0.08
N GLY A 53 0.49 11.14 -0.26
CA GLY A 53 -0.90 11.39 -0.63
C GLY A 53 -1.22 10.90 -2.05
N LEU A 54 -0.30 11.11 -3.00
CA LEU A 54 -0.39 10.52 -4.34
C LEU A 54 -0.38 8.98 -4.30
N LEU A 55 0.45 8.39 -3.43
CA LEU A 55 0.46 6.95 -3.17
C LEU A 55 -0.91 6.47 -2.70
N SER A 56 -1.49 7.16 -1.71
CA SER A 56 -2.82 6.84 -1.18
C SER A 56 -3.92 6.94 -2.24
N LEU A 57 -3.85 7.93 -3.12
CA LEU A 57 -4.75 8.06 -4.28
C LEU A 57 -4.55 6.92 -5.29
N GLY A 58 -3.30 6.60 -5.62
CA GLY A 58 -2.95 5.48 -6.50
C GLY A 58 -3.46 4.15 -5.95
N LEU A 59 -3.31 3.94 -4.65
CA LEU A 59 -3.80 2.76 -3.94
C LEU A 59 -5.31 2.61 -4.10
N ALA A 60 -6.08 3.68 -3.92
CA ALA A 60 -7.54 3.65 -4.03
C ALA A 60 -8.04 3.43 -5.47
N LEU A 61 -7.42 4.12 -6.43
CA LEU A 61 -7.74 3.94 -7.85
C LEU A 61 -7.43 2.52 -8.30
N SER A 62 -6.26 1.98 -7.92
CA SER A 62 -5.85 0.63 -8.27
C SER A 62 -6.71 -0.42 -7.59
N SER A 63 -7.07 -0.21 -6.32
CA SER A 63 -8.01 -1.08 -5.58
C SER A 63 -9.35 -1.20 -6.32
N SER A 64 -9.86 -0.12 -6.90
CA SER A 64 -11.11 -0.19 -7.68
C SER A 64 -11.02 -1.07 -8.92
N VAL A 65 -9.82 -1.19 -9.52
CA VAL A 65 -9.56 -1.94 -10.76
C VAL A 65 -9.03 -3.36 -10.48
N ALA A 66 -8.51 -3.61 -9.28
CA ALA A 66 -7.95 -4.87 -8.83
C ALA A 66 -8.88 -6.07 -9.03
N GLY A 67 -10.18 -5.92 -8.73
CA GLY A 67 -11.17 -7.00 -8.90
C GLY A 67 -11.27 -7.51 -10.34
N LYS A 68 -11.32 -6.60 -11.32
CA LYS A 68 -11.35 -6.96 -12.74
C LYS A 68 -10.03 -7.59 -13.23
N LEU A 69 -8.91 -7.10 -12.72
CA LEU A 69 -7.59 -7.67 -13.03
C LEU A 69 -7.48 -9.11 -12.52
N GLN A 70 -7.99 -9.37 -11.31
CA GLN A 70 -8.03 -10.71 -10.73
C GLN A 70 -8.82 -11.68 -11.60
N GLU A 71 -10.02 -11.29 -12.05
CA GLU A 71 -10.87 -12.14 -12.89
C GLU A 71 -10.24 -12.47 -14.24
N ARG A 72 -9.51 -11.51 -14.84
CA ARG A 72 -8.95 -11.66 -16.18
C ARG A 72 -7.59 -12.35 -16.21
N PHE A 73 -6.73 -12.09 -15.24
CA PHE A 73 -5.32 -12.52 -15.26
C PHE A 73 -4.95 -13.48 -14.13
N GLY A 74 -5.80 -13.65 -13.12
CA GLY A 74 -5.55 -14.44 -11.92
C GLY A 74 -4.68 -13.71 -10.89
N VAL A 75 -4.87 -14.05 -9.61
CA VAL A 75 -4.18 -13.47 -8.44
C VAL A 75 -2.67 -13.59 -8.59
N LYS A 76 -2.16 -14.76 -9.01
CA LYS A 76 -0.72 -15.03 -9.04
C LYS A 76 0.01 -14.08 -9.99
N ARG A 77 -0.48 -13.92 -11.22
CA ARG A 77 0.19 -13.10 -12.24
C ARG A 77 0.11 -11.62 -11.90
N VAL A 78 -1.04 -11.18 -11.39
CA VAL A 78 -1.22 -9.77 -11.02
C VAL A 78 -0.40 -9.41 -9.79
N THR A 79 -0.37 -10.27 -8.76
CA THR A 79 0.48 -10.05 -7.58
C THR A 79 1.96 -10.04 -7.94
N MET A 80 2.43 -10.92 -8.83
CA MET A 80 3.80 -10.86 -9.34
C MET A 80 4.08 -9.55 -10.09
N ALA A 81 3.15 -9.12 -10.95
CA ALA A 81 3.29 -7.85 -11.68
C ALA A 81 3.34 -6.65 -10.72
N SER A 82 2.48 -6.62 -9.69
CA SER A 82 2.52 -5.61 -8.63
C SER A 82 3.86 -5.63 -7.90
N GLY A 83 4.41 -6.80 -7.53
CA GLY A 83 5.71 -6.88 -6.87
C GLY A 83 6.86 -6.35 -7.73
N ILE A 84 6.85 -6.66 -9.03
CA ILE A 84 7.83 -6.11 -9.98
C ILE A 84 7.67 -4.59 -10.12
N LEU A 85 6.43 -4.11 -10.24
CA LEU A 85 6.14 -2.69 -10.39
C LEU A 85 6.53 -1.89 -9.14
N LEU A 86 6.31 -2.46 -7.95
CA LEU A 86 6.70 -1.87 -6.68
C LEU A 86 8.22 -1.83 -6.52
N GLY A 87 8.92 -2.93 -6.82
CA GLY A 87 10.38 -2.98 -6.81
C GLY A 87 11.02 -2.00 -7.80
N LEU A 88 10.45 -1.88 -9.01
CA LEU A 88 10.85 -0.87 -9.99
C LEU A 88 10.57 0.54 -9.46
N GLY A 89 9.41 0.77 -8.85
CA GLY A 89 9.04 2.04 -8.23
C GLY A 89 10.08 2.49 -7.21
N PHE A 90 10.47 1.61 -6.29
CA PHE A 90 11.52 1.91 -5.31
C PHE A 90 12.90 2.10 -5.94
N PHE A 91 13.25 1.33 -6.98
CA PHE A 91 14.50 1.53 -7.71
C PHE A 91 14.55 2.89 -8.42
N LEU A 92 13.44 3.32 -9.03
CA LEU A 92 13.27 4.63 -9.65
C LEU A 92 13.31 5.75 -8.62
N THR A 93 12.71 5.53 -7.44
CA THR A 93 12.80 6.46 -6.30
C THR A 93 14.24 6.59 -5.80
N ALA A 94 15.00 5.51 -5.71
CA ALA A 94 16.41 5.57 -5.28
C ALA A 94 17.23 6.54 -6.16
N HIS A 95 16.96 6.53 -7.47
CA HIS A 95 17.64 7.36 -8.47
C HIS A 95 16.89 8.65 -8.80
N SER A 96 15.82 9.00 -8.08
CA SER A 96 15.07 10.20 -8.38
C SER A 96 15.91 11.44 -8.07
N SER A 97 16.20 12.23 -9.10
CA SER A 97 16.90 13.52 -9.01
C SER A 97 15.96 14.72 -9.07
N SER A 98 14.66 14.48 -9.24
CA SER A 98 13.62 15.52 -9.34
C SER A 98 12.39 15.13 -8.54
N LEU A 99 11.74 16.13 -7.95
CA LEU A 99 10.49 16.01 -7.22
C LEU A 99 9.39 15.34 -8.08
N MET A 100 9.32 15.69 -9.36
CA MET A 100 8.32 15.14 -10.29
C MET A 100 8.56 13.64 -10.54
N MET A 101 9.82 13.21 -10.59
CA MET A 101 10.17 11.80 -10.71
C MET A 101 9.84 11.03 -9.43
N LEU A 102 9.99 11.65 -8.26
CA LEU A 102 9.58 11.09 -6.99
C LEU A 102 8.05 10.93 -6.89
N TRP A 103 7.28 11.93 -7.33
CA TRP A 103 5.81 11.85 -7.38
C TRP A 103 5.32 10.74 -8.32
N LEU A 104 5.94 10.60 -9.49
CA LEU A 104 5.58 9.55 -10.45
C LEU A 104 5.99 8.15 -9.96
N SER A 105 7.19 8.00 -9.39
CA SER A 105 7.67 6.70 -8.91
C SER A 105 7.04 6.29 -7.59
N ALA A 106 7.24 7.07 -6.53
CA ALA A 106 6.78 6.74 -5.18
C ALA A 106 5.29 7.00 -4.97
N GLY A 107 4.74 8.02 -5.63
CA GLY A 107 3.31 8.30 -5.55
C GLY A 107 2.54 7.35 -6.46
N VAL A 108 2.63 7.57 -7.77
CA VAL A 108 1.77 6.88 -8.73
C VAL A 108 2.14 5.41 -8.89
N LEU A 109 3.40 5.10 -9.24
CA LEU A 109 3.81 3.71 -9.54
C LEU A 109 3.69 2.79 -8.31
N VAL A 110 4.29 3.18 -7.18
CA VAL A 110 4.24 2.40 -5.93
C VAL A 110 2.80 2.32 -5.41
N GLY A 111 2.03 3.42 -5.42
CA GLY A 111 0.62 3.40 -5.00
C GLY A 111 -0.25 2.48 -5.85
N LEU A 112 -0.10 2.53 -7.18
CA LEU A 112 -0.84 1.63 -8.07
C LEU A 112 -0.46 0.17 -7.84
N ALA A 113 0.82 -0.12 -7.68
CA ALA A 113 1.31 -1.46 -7.40
C ALA A 113 0.78 -2.00 -6.06
N ASP A 114 0.85 -1.17 -5.01
CA ASP A 114 0.42 -1.51 -3.65
C ASP A 114 -1.08 -1.77 -3.58
N GLY A 115 -1.91 -0.87 -4.13
CA GLY A 115 -3.37 -1.03 -4.11
C GLY A 115 -3.87 -2.26 -4.87
N ALA A 116 -3.25 -2.56 -6.02
CA ALA A 116 -3.56 -3.79 -6.75
C ALA A 116 -3.17 -5.00 -5.88
N GLY A 117 -1.95 -5.07 -5.38
CA GLY A 117 -1.46 -6.19 -4.58
C GLY A 117 -2.29 -6.43 -3.32
N TYR A 118 -2.61 -5.35 -2.60
CA TYR A 118 -3.34 -5.39 -1.33
C TYR A 118 -4.74 -5.96 -1.53
N LEU A 119 -5.53 -5.39 -2.44
CA LEU A 119 -6.94 -5.81 -2.57
C LEU A 119 -7.05 -7.20 -3.21
N LEU A 120 -6.22 -7.53 -4.20
CA LEU A 120 -6.23 -8.85 -4.83
C LEU A 120 -5.92 -9.96 -3.84
N THR A 121 -4.86 -9.81 -3.05
CA THR A 121 -4.41 -10.86 -2.13
C THR A 121 -5.38 -11.02 -0.96
N LEU A 122 -5.93 -9.93 -0.45
CA LEU A 122 -6.97 -9.93 0.58
C LEU A 122 -8.25 -10.61 0.07
N SER A 123 -8.77 -10.19 -1.09
CA SER A 123 -10.02 -10.72 -1.65
C SER A 123 -9.89 -12.20 -2.00
N ASN A 124 -8.75 -12.62 -2.54
CA ASN A 124 -8.47 -14.04 -2.82
C ASN A 124 -8.46 -14.88 -1.53
N CYS A 125 -7.81 -14.38 -0.47
CA CYS A 125 -7.72 -15.10 0.80
C CYS A 125 -9.09 -15.26 1.47
N VAL A 126 -9.90 -14.20 1.48
CA VAL A 126 -11.26 -14.22 2.03
C VAL A 126 -12.17 -15.21 1.28
N LYS A 127 -11.99 -15.35 -0.05
CA LYS A 127 -12.71 -16.35 -0.86
C LYS A 127 -12.35 -17.79 -0.51
N TRP A 128 -11.11 -18.07 -0.10
CA TRP A 128 -10.69 -19.41 0.36
C TRP A 128 -11.24 -19.77 1.75
N PHE A 129 -11.61 -18.79 2.57
CA PHE A 129 -12.11 -18.98 3.94
C PHE A 129 -13.47 -18.28 4.19
N PRO A 130 -14.55 -18.73 3.54
CA PRO A 130 -15.86 -18.08 3.62
C PRO A 130 -16.49 -18.12 5.02
N GLU A 131 -16.13 -19.11 5.86
CA GLU A 131 -16.65 -19.26 7.22
C GLU A 131 -15.95 -18.32 8.23
N ARG A 132 -14.76 -17.80 7.91
CA ARG A 132 -13.91 -17.02 8.84
C ARG A 132 -13.39 -15.73 8.21
N LYS A 133 -14.17 -15.13 7.31
CA LYS A 133 -13.77 -13.93 6.54
C LYS A 133 -13.20 -12.82 7.42
N GLY A 134 -13.85 -12.53 8.56
CA GLY A 134 -13.43 -11.48 9.49
C GLY A 134 -12.11 -11.75 10.21
N LEU A 135 -11.86 -13.01 10.64
CA LEU A 135 -10.59 -13.36 11.26
C LEU A 135 -9.44 -13.30 10.25
N ILE A 136 -9.66 -13.82 9.04
CA ILE A 136 -8.63 -13.90 8.01
C ILE A 136 -8.29 -12.51 7.45
N SER A 137 -9.30 -11.65 7.28
CA SER A 137 -9.05 -10.24 6.91
C SER A 137 -8.31 -9.52 8.02
N ALA A 138 -8.68 -9.72 9.29
CA ALA A 138 -7.96 -9.14 10.42
C ALA A 138 -6.50 -9.60 10.49
N PHE A 139 -6.22 -10.90 10.27
CA PHE A 139 -4.83 -11.39 10.18
C PHE A 139 -4.07 -10.77 9.00
N SER A 140 -4.72 -10.63 7.84
CA SER A 140 -4.09 -10.05 6.64
C SER A 140 -3.76 -8.56 6.84
N ILE A 141 -4.71 -7.79 7.36
CA ILE A 141 -4.53 -6.36 7.66
C ILE A 141 -3.55 -6.17 8.83
N GLY A 142 -3.62 -7.04 9.84
CA GLY A 142 -2.66 -7.07 10.94
C GLY A 142 -1.23 -7.33 10.44
N SER A 143 -1.05 -8.26 9.49
CA SER A 143 0.25 -8.53 8.86
C SER A 143 0.77 -7.32 8.10
N TYR A 144 -0.12 -6.59 7.42
CA TYR A 144 0.22 -5.34 6.75
C TYR A 144 0.70 -4.26 7.74
N GLY A 145 0.01 -4.08 8.87
CA GLY A 145 0.47 -3.19 9.95
C GLY A 145 1.78 -3.63 10.61
N LEU A 146 1.97 -4.93 10.81
CA LEU A 146 3.23 -5.50 11.31
C LEU A 146 4.38 -5.29 10.33
N GLY A 147 4.09 -5.32 9.01
CA GLY A 147 5.04 -4.99 7.95
C GLY A 147 5.62 -3.59 8.10
N SER A 148 4.78 -2.59 8.35
CA SER A 148 5.20 -1.22 8.63
C SER A 148 6.19 -1.14 9.80
N LEU A 149 5.87 -1.79 10.92
CA LEU A 149 6.76 -1.78 12.10
C LEU A 149 8.07 -2.54 11.84
N GLY A 150 8.00 -3.72 11.22
CA GLY A 150 9.16 -4.56 10.95
C GLY A 150 10.14 -3.88 9.98
N PHE A 151 9.63 -3.36 8.86
CA PHE A 151 10.45 -2.62 7.91
C PHE A 151 10.97 -1.32 8.51
N LYS A 152 10.25 -0.64 9.41
CA LYS A 152 10.75 0.58 10.03
C LYS A 152 12.08 0.36 10.77
N PHE A 153 12.23 -0.75 11.49
CA PHE A 153 13.50 -1.09 12.14
C PHE A 153 14.60 -1.47 11.16
N ILE A 154 14.25 -2.26 10.13
CA ILE A 154 15.18 -2.69 9.08
C ILE A 154 15.68 -1.47 8.30
N ASP A 155 14.77 -0.68 7.76
CA ASP A 155 15.04 0.52 6.96
C ASP A 155 15.80 1.58 7.75
N SER A 156 15.49 1.78 9.03
CA SER A 156 16.25 2.71 9.88
C SER A 156 17.70 2.27 10.06
N HIS A 157 17.97 0.97 10.18
CA HIS A 157 19.33 0.45 10.29
C HIS A 157 20.07 0.51 8.94
N LEU A 158 19.39 0.20 7.84
CA LEU A 158 19.97 0.34 6.49
C LEU A 158 20.29 1.80 6.17
N LEU A 159 19.37 2.72 6.48
CA LEU A 159 19.56 4.14 6.21
C LEU A 159 20.81 4.69 6.90
N ALA A 160 21.07 4.24 8.14
CA ALA A 160 22.25 4.63 8.91
C ALA A 160 23.57 4.01 8.40
N THR A 161 23.53 2.85 7.75
CA THR A 161 24.73 2.07 7.41
C THR A 161 25.14 2.18 5.94
N VAL A 162 24.18 2.17 5.01
CA VAL A 162 24.44 2.09 3.56
C VAL A 162 23.95 3.32 2.79
N GLY A 163 23.24 4.24 3.44
CA GLY A 163 22.71 5.48 2.87
C GLY A 163 21.39 5.30 2.10
N LEU A 164 20.79 6.43 1.71
CA LEU A 164 19.42 6.49 1.20
C LEU A 164 19.19 5.66 -0.06
N GLU A 165 20.03 5.82 -1.08
CA GLU A 165 19.84 5.16 -2.39
C GLU A 165 19.92 3.65 -2.28
N LYS A 166 20.96 3.14 -1.60
CA LYS A 166 21.13 1.70 -1.37
C LYS A 166 20.02 1.13 -0.51
N THR A 167 19.52 1.90 0.47
CA THR A 167 18.38 1.48 1.29
C THR A 167 17.14 1.24 0.43
N PHE A 168 16.78 2.18 -0.46
CA PHE A 168 15.65 2.00 -1.38
C PHE A 168 15.83 0.80 -2.32
N VAL A 169 17.03 0.58 -2.85
CA VAL A 169 17.31 -0.57 -3.74
C VAL A 169 17.18 -1.89 -2.99
N ILE A 170 17.76 -2.01 -1.79
CA ILE A 170 17.70 -3.22 -0.97
C ILE A 170 16.25 -3.45 -0.50
N TRP A 171 15.57 -2.40 -0.06
CA TRP A 171 14.18 -2.45 0.35
C TRP A 171 13.28 -2.95 -0.78
N GLY A 172 13.41 -2.36 -1.98
CA GLY A 172 12.66 -2.81 -3.15
C GLY A 172 12.98 -4.24 -3.57
N ALA A 173 14.23 -4.68 -3.45
CA ALA A 173 14.61 -6.07 -3.73
C ALA A 173 13.99 -7.05 -2.72
N ILE A 174 14.05 -6.74 -1.42
CA ILE A 174 13.45 -7.58 -0.36
C ILE A 174 11.94 -7.71 -0.61
N VAL A 175 11.26 -6.58 -0.81
CA VAL A 175 9.81 -6.56 -1.01
C VAL A 175 9.44 -7.30 -2.30
N LEU A 176 10.17 -7.12 -3.39
CA LEU A 176 9.95 -7.86 -4.64
C LEU A 176 10.07 -9.38 -4.43
N VAL A 177 11.13 -9.83 -3.74
CA VAL A 177 11.34 -11.25 -3.45
C VAL A 177 10.20 -11.80 -2.58
N MET A 178 9.80 -11.07 -1.54
CA MET A 178 8.70 -11.48 -0.67
C MET A 178 7.36 -11.56 -1.41
N ILE A 179 7.06 -10.59 -2.29
CA ILE A 179 5.82 -10.57 -3.06
C ILE A 179 5.83 -11.71 -4.09
N VAL A 180 6.93 -11.90 -4.82
CA VAL A 180 7.05 -13.00 -5.80
C VAL A 180 6.93 -14.36 -5.11
N PHE A 181 7.62 -14.54 -3.99
CA PHE A 181 7.52 -15.75 -3.19
C PHE A 181 6.08 -15.97 -2.70
N GLY A 182 5.47 -14.97 -2.07
CA GLY A 182 4.07 -15.03 -1.63
C GLY A 182 3.10 -15.35 -2.77
N ALA A 183 3.27 -14.74 -3.94
CA ALA A 183 2.47 -15.01 -5.13
C ALA A 183 2.63 -16.44 -5.66
N THR A 184 3.81 -17.05 -5.53
CA THR A 184 4.00 -18.46 -5.92
C THR A 184 3.31 -19.45 -4.99
N LEU A 185 3.14 -19.08 -3.71
CA LEU A 185 2.40 -19.87 -2.72
C LEU A 185 0.87 -19.70 -2.86
N MET A 186 0.43 -18.56 -3.38
CA MET A 186 -0.99 -18.30 -3.64
C MET A 186 -1.52 -19.11 -4.83
N LYS A 187 -2.71 -19.67 -4.65
CA LYS A 187 -3.55 -20.14 -5.76
C LYS A 187 -4.80 -19.29 -5.88
N ASP A 188 -5.23 -19.12 -7.13
CA ASP A 188 -6.54 -18.57 -7.45
C ASP A 188 -7.59 -19.36 -6.68
N ALA A 189 -8.41 -18.64 -5.89
CA ALA A 189 -9.59 -19.24 -5.31
C ALA A 189 -10.46 -19.78 -6.47
N PRO A 190 -10.93 -21.04 -6.41
CA PRO A 190 -11.83 -21.55 -7.43
C PRO A 190 -13.01 -20.58 -7.53
N ASN A 191 -13.42 -20.24 -8.76
CA ASN A 191 -14.57 -19.39 -9.04
C ASN A 191 -15.81 -20.00 -8.39
N HIS A 192 -16.03 -19.71 -7.11
CA HIS A 192 -17.36 -19.69 -6.57
C HIS A 192 -17.99 -18.49 -7.25
N PRO A 193 -19.02 -18.68 -8.12
CA PRO A 193 -19.90 -17.56 -8.43
C PRO A 193 -20.30 -17.01 -7.06
N ALA A 194 -20.14 -15.68 -6.89
CA ALA A 194 -20.35 -14.96 -5.65
C ALA A 194 -21.34 -15.72 -4.79
N ALA A 195 -20.85 -16.35 -3.71
CA ALA A 195 -21.67 -17.21 -2.88
C ALA A 195 -22.91 -16.39 -2.56
N THR A 196 -24.05 -16.79 -3.15
CA THR A 196 -25.32 -16.12 -3.00
C THR A 196 -25.47 -15.90 -1.51
N ALA A 197 -25.41 -14.63 -1.08
CA ALA A 197 -25.53 -14.29 0.31
C ALA A 197 -26.79 -15.01 0.80
N ALA A 198 -26.65 -15.83 1.84
CA ALA A 198 -27.73 -16.63 2.40
C ALA A 198 -28.85 -15.78 3.05
N ASN A 199 -28.93 -14.49 2.71
CA ASN A 199 -29.82 -13.48 3.27
C ASN A 199 -30.59 -12.70 2.18
N GLY A 200 -30.95 -13.31 1.05
CA GLY A 200 -31.96 -12.74 0.13
C GLY A 200 -31.68 -11.35 -0.47
N VAL A 201 -30.52 -10.74 -0.17
CA VAL A 201 -30.03 -9.54 -0.80
C VAL A 201 -29.17 -10.02 -1.96
N VAL A 202 -29.73 -9.90 -3.16
CA VAL A 202 -28.96 -10.01 -4.39
C VAL A 202 -27.96 -8.84 -4.38
N GLU A 203 -26.75 -9.09 -3.87
CA GLU A 203 -25.59 -8.26 -4.18
C GLU A 203 -25.33 -8.44 -5.66
N ASN A 204 -25.98 -7.62 -6.48
CA ASN A 204 -25.55 -7.43 -7.85
C ASN A 204 -24.14 -6.86 -7.76
N ASP A 205 -23.14 -7.66 -8.12
CA ASP A 205 -21.77 -7.20 -8.40
C ASP A 205 -21.86 -6.13 -9.49
N PHE A 206 -22.00 -4.87 -9.10
CA PHE A 206 -22.11 -3.78 -10.05
C PHE A 206 -20.79 -3.67 -10.80
N THR A 207 -20.84 -3.98 -12.09
CA THR A 207 -19.75 -3.72 -13.02
C THR A 207 -19.27 -2.27 -12.86
N LEU A 208 -17.96 -1.97 -12.91
CA LEU A 208 -17.44 -0.58 -12.80
C LEU A 208 -18.19 0.43 -13.70
N ALA A 209 -18.70 -0.01 -14.86
CA ALA A 209 -19.51 0.81 -15.76
C ALA A 209 -20.93 1.14 -15.23
N GLU A 210 -21.53 0.25 -14.44
CA GLU A 210 -22.80 0.49 -13.75
C GLU A 210 -22.62 1.25 -12.43
N SER A 211 -21.53 0.99 -11.71
CA SER A 211 -21.17 1.74 -10.50
C SER A 211 -20.93 3.22 -10.79
N MET A 212 -20.23 3.56 -11.88
CA MET A 212 -20.02 4.97 -12.30
C MET A 212 -21.32 5.71 -12.66
N ARG A 213 -22.42 5.00 -12.93
CA ARG A 213 -23.74 5.59 -13.18
C ARG A 213 -24.51 5.88 -11.90
N LYS A 214 -24.08 5.35 -10.75
CA LYS A 214 -24.76 5.60 -9.47
C LYS A 214 -24.18 6.83 -8.77
N PRO A 215 -25.03 7.72 -8.21
CA PRO A 215 -24.57 8.89 -7.46
C PRO A 215 -23.79 8.51 -6.19
N GLN A 216 -24.04 7.31 -5.64
CA GLN A 216 -23.28 6.79 -4.49
C GLN A 216 -21.79 6.58 -4.81
N TYR A 217 -21.44 6.24 -6.05
CA TYR A 217 -20.03 6.12 -6.48
C TYR A 217 -19.34 7.48 -6.46
N TRP A 218 -20.01 8.53 -6.96
CA TRP A 218 -19.48 9.89 -6.92
C TRP A 218 -19.43 10.44 -5.49
N MET A 219 -20.39 10.12 -4.62
CA MET A 219 -20.29 10.46 -3.19
C MET A 219 -19.11 9.78 -2.50
N LEU A 220 -18.90 8.48 -2.71
CA LEU A 220 -17.73 7.76 -2.17
C LEU A 220 -16.43 8.30 -2.75
N ALA A 221 -16.39 8.58 -4.07
CA ALA A 221 -15.23 9.18 -4.72
C ALA A 221 -14.94 10.58 -4.18
N VAL A 222 -15.95 11.42 -3.96
CA VAL A 222 -15.79 12.77 -3.39
C VAL A 222 -15.41 12.69 -1.91
N MET A 223 -16.01 11.80 -1.11
CA MET A 223 -15.61 11.58 0.28
C MET A 223 -14.16 11.10 0.38
N PHE A 224 -13.75 10.20 -0.51
CA PHE A 224 -12.38 9.71 -0.57
C PHE A 224 -11.40 10.80 -1.03
N LEU A 225 -11.77 11.55 -2.07
CA LEU A 225 -10.98 12.67 -2.58
C LEU A 225 -10.82 13.76 -1.52
N THR A 226 -11.91 14.10 -0.80
CA THR A 226 -11.88 15.10 0.28
C THR A 226 -11.11 14.61 1.50
N ALA A 227 -11.17 13.33 1.86
CA ALA A 227 -10.32 12.75 2.90
C ALA A 227 -8.83 12.74 2.51
N CYS A 228 -8.50 12.48 1.24
CA CYS A 228 -7.13 12.56 0.75
C CYS A 228 -6.65 14.01 0.68
N MET A 229 -7.49 14.93 0.18
CA MET A 229 -7.19 16.37 0.10
C MET A 229 -7.05 16.99 1.49
N SER A 230 -7.85 16.56 2.47
CA SER A 230 -7.70 17.03 3.86
C SER A 230 -6.40 16.51 4.49
N GLY A 231 -6.03 15.25 4.26
CA GLY A 231 -4.72 14.72 4.66
C GLY A 231 -3.55 15.49 4.04
N LEU A 232 -3.64 15.77 2.73
CA LEU A 232 -2.65 16.57 2.00
C LEU A 232 -2.60 18.03 2.49
N TYR A 233 -3.75 18.62 2.80
CA TYR A 233 -3.84 19.98 3.34
C TYR A 233 -3.27 20.09 4.75
N VAL A 234 -3.54 19.12 5.63
CA VAL A 234 -2.96 19.07 6.98
C VAL A 234 -1.44 18.95 6.91
N ILE A 235 -0.89 18.16 5.99
CA ILE A 235 0.57 18.07 5.77
C ILE A 235 1.13 19.41 5.26
N GLY A 236 0.42 20.09 4.36
CA GLY A 236 0.82 21.40 3.84
C GLY A 236 0.82 22.49 4.91
N VAL A 237 -0.25 22.58 5.69
CA VAL A 237 -0.44 23.59 6.75
C VAL A 237 0.33 23.25 8.03
N ALA A 238 0.71 21.98 8.24
CA ALA A 238 1.60 21.60 9.36
C ALA A 238 2.93 22.36 9.31
N LYS A 239 3.43 22.74 8.12
CA LYS A 239 4.60 23.61 7.98
C LYS A 239 4.33 25.03 8.48
N ASP A 240 3.20 25.62 8.11
CA ASP A 240 2.81 26.97 8.55
C ASP A 240 2.49 27.01 10.05
N ILE A 241 1.90 25.95 10.59
CA ILE A 241 1.64 25.81 12.03
C ILE A 241 2.95 25.58 12.79
N ALA A 242 3.87 24.73 12.30
CA ALA A 242 5.17 24.52 12.93
C ALA A 242 6.03 25.79 12.89
N GLN A 243 6.06 26.51 11.78
CA GLN A 243 6.75 27.80 11.69
C GLN A 243 6.07 28.87 12.58
N GLY A 244 4.73 28.88 12.65
CA GLY A 244 3.98 29.74 13.56
C GLY A 244 4.15 29.41 15.04
N MET A 245 4.40 28.15 15.40
CA MET A 245 4.68 27.70 16.77
C MET A 245 6.15 27.87 17.18
N VAL A 246 7.10 27.81 16.24
CA VAL A 246 8.56 27.98 16.51
C VAL A 246 8.97 29.47 16.60
N HIS A 247 8.04 30.41 16.46
CA HIS A 247 8.25 31.83 16.80
C HIS A 247 8.09 32.17 18.30
N LEU A 248 8.04 31.18 19.18
CA LEU A 248 8.32 31.30 20.61
C LEU A 248 9.21 30.09 20.96
N ASP A 249 10.53 30.17 21.04
CA ASP A 249 11.28 30.99 21.99
C ASP A 249 12.80 30.90 21.68
N VAL A 250 13.39 31.98 21.18
CA VAL A 250 14.86 32.16 21.14
C VAL A 250 15.31 33.14 22.24
N ALA A 251 14.42 33.49 23.17
CA ALA A 251 14.67 34.49 24.21
C ALA A 251 14.92 33.88 25.60
N THR A 252 14.41 32.69 25.93
CA THR A 252 14.74 32.01 27.21
C THR A 252 16.05 31.20 27.12
N ALA A 253 16.66 31.09 25.94
CA ALA A 253 18.04 30.60 25.78
C ALA A 253 19.12 31.61 26.27
N ALA A 254 18.74 32.78 26.78
CA ALA A 254 19.67 33.81 27.26
C ALA A 254 19.60 34.15 28.75
N ASN A 255 18.56 33.75 29.50
CA ASN A 255 18.48 33.94 30.96
C ASN A 255 17.47 32.95 31.58
N GLY A 256 17.95 31.83 32.12
CA GLY A 256 17.09 30.89 32.83
C GLY A 256 17.66 29.47 32.93
N GLY A 257 18.82 29.33 33.59
CA GLY A 257 19.48 28.06 33.88
C GLY A 257 20.97 28.25 34.09
#